data_AF-A0A7R9ZMU2-F1
#
_entry.id   AF-A0A7R9ZMU2-F1
#
_cell.length_a   1.000
_cell.length_b   1.000
_cell.length_c   1.000
_cell.angle_alpha   90.00
_cell.angle_beta   90.00
_cell.angle_gamma   90.00
#
_symmetry.space_group_name_H-M   'P 1'
#
loop_
_entity.id
_entity.type
_entity.pdbx_description
1 polymer ?
#
loop_
_entity_poly.entity_id
_entity_poly.type
_entity_poly.pdbx_seq_one_letter_code
_entity_poly.pdbx_strand_id
1 'polypeptide(L)'
;GDQNAMINKIRETVVSSADFLGQQAFSRKDEYEADDTSWNLLLGSGRYNPEAMATLLQKLWDSQPSGSDGATHWESTHPGTLDRIKALKKRWDELSPKERRTLRRRGSNRG
;
A
#
# COMPACT_ATOMS: atom_id res chain seq x y z
N GLY A 1 -22.84 -39.91 13.08
CA GLY A 1 -21.62 -39.39 13.72
C GLY A 1 -20.48 -39.11 12.75
N ASP A 2 -20.73 -38.93 11.45
CA ASP A 2 -19.66 -38.79 10.44
C ASP A 2 -19.81 -37.48 9.65
N GLN A 3 -21.04 -37.11 9.32
CA GLN A 3 -21.38 -35.85 8.64
C GLN A 3 -20.98 -34.59 9.43
N ASN A 4 -21.12 -34.62 10.77
CA ASN A 4 -20.71 -33.49 11.63
C ASN A 4 -19.18 -33.36 11.69
N ALA A 5 -18.44 -34.48 11.61
CA ALA A 5 -16.98 -34.46 11.56
C ALA A 5 -16.48 -33.87 10.23
N MET A 6 -17.15 -34.22 9.12
CA MET A 6 -16.88 -33.65 7.80
C MET A 6 -17.16 -32.13 7.75
N ILE A 7 -18.28 -31.67 8.31
CA ILE A 7 -18.62 -30.24 8.36
C ILE A 7 -17.59 -29.46 9.19
N ASN A 8 -17.16 -30.00 10.33
CA ASN A 8 -16.14 -29.34 11.15
C ASN A 8 -14.79 -29.24 10.44
N LYS A 9 -14.38 -30.30 9.73
CA LYS A 9 -13.12 -30.31 8.96
C LYS A 9 -13.13 -29.32 7.79
N ILE A 10 -14.29 -29.15 7.13
CA ILE A 10 -14.48 -28.13 6.10
C ILE A 10 -14.36 -26.73 6.71
N ARG A 11 -15.01 -26.48 7.86
CA ARG A 11 -14.91 -25.18 8.55
C ARG A 11 -13.46 -24.85 8.93
N GLU A 12 -12.73 -25.80 9.51
CA GLU A 12 -11.31 -25.63 9.86
C GLU A 12 -10.45 -25.31 8.62
N THR A 13 -10.68 -26.01 7.51
CA THR A 13 -9.94 -25.78 6.26
C THR A 13 -10.22 -24.40 5.68
N VAL A 14 -11.48 -23.96 5.70
CA VAL A 14 -11.90 -22.63 5.21
C VAL A 14 -11.30 -21.53 6.07
N VAL A 15 -11.36 -21.68 7.40
CA VAL A 15 -10.75 -20.71 8.34
C VAL A 15 -9.24 -20.66 8.16
N SER A 16 -8.56 -21.81 8.09
CA SER A 16 -7.10 -21.89 7.89
C SER A 16 -6.66 -21.28 6.56
N SER A 17 -7.45 -21.45 5.49
CA SER A 17 -7.16 -20.85 4.18
C SER A 17 -7.36 -19.33 4.21
N ALA A 18 -8.38 -18.85 4.91
CA ALA A 18 -8.62 -17.42 5.11
C ALA A 18 -7.50 -16.77 5.94
N ASP A 19 -7.04 -17.44 7.00
CA ASP A 19 -5.90 -16.99 7.80
C ASP A 19 -4.61 -16.96 6.98
N PHE A 20 -4.35 -18.00 6.17
CA PHE A 20 -3.17 -18.04 5.30
C PHE A 20 -3.14 -16.89 4.29
N LEU A 21 -4.29 -16.58 3.66
CA LEU A 21 -4.41 -15.46 2.73
C LEU A 21 -4.33 -14.10 3.45
N GLY A 22 -4.90 -13.98 4.65
CA GLY A 22 -4.80 -12.78 5.50
C GLY A 22 -3.38 -12.54 6.04
N GLN A 23 -2.56 -13.59 6.13
CA GLN A 23 -1.16 -13.54 6.55
C GLN A 23 -0.16 -13.36 5.40
N GLN A 24 -0.60 -13.33 4.13
CA GLN A 24 0.29 -13.03 3.01
C GLN A 24 0.71 -11.56 3.07
N ALA A 25 1.74 -11.28 3.86
CA ALA A 25 2.46 -10.02 3.85
C ALA A 25 3.47 -10.03 2.71
N PHE A 26 3.50 -8.98 1.91
CA PHE A 26 4.57 -8.81 0.93
C PHE A 26 5.90 -8.57 1.64
N SER A 27 7.00 -9.03 1.04
CA SER A 27 8.30 -8.70 1.61
C SER A 27 8.56 -7.21 1.48
N ARG A 28 9.38 -6.63 2.38
CA ARG A 28 9.81 -5.23 2.25
C ARG A 28 10.39 -4.94 0.87
N LYS A 29 11.09 -5.90 0.27
CA LYS A 29 11.68 -5.77 -1.07
C LYS A 29 10.58 -5.62 -2.13
N ASP A 30 9.56 -6.47 -2.09
CA ASP A 30 8.44 -6.44 -3.04
C ASP A 30 7.69 -5.11 -2.94
N GLU A 31 7.53 -4.60 -1.71
CA GLU A 31 6.90 -3.29 -1.47
C GLU A 31 7.69 -2.12 -2.06
N TYR A 32 9.02 -2.10 -1.89
CA TYR A 32 9.87 -1.08 -2.50
C TYR A 32 9.89 -1.17 -4.03
N GLU A 33 9.85 -2.39 -4.58
CA GLU A 33 9.75 -2.62 -6.03
C GLU A 33 8.40 -2.13 -6.59
N ALA A 34 7.31 -2.40 -5.89
CA ALA A 34 5.98 -1.91 -6.23
C ALA A 34 5.90 -0.37 -6.17
N ASP A 35 6.51 0.24 -5.15
CA ASP A 35 6.59 1.70 -5.02
C ASP A 35 7.42 2.34 -6.14
N ASP A 36 8.56 1.76 -6.50
CA ASP A 36 9.40 2.26 -7.59
C ASP A 36 8.70 2.13 -8.94
N THR A 37 8.08 0.98 -9.20
CA THR A 37 7.29 0.73 -10.41
C THR A 37 6.15 1.74 -10.52
N SER A 38 5.42 1.96 -9.43
CA SER A 38 4.32 2.92 -9.39
C SER A 38 4.81 4.35 -9.62
N TRP A 39 5.93 4.75 -9.00
CA TRP A 39 6.54 6.05 -9.23
C TRP A 39 6.89 6.28 -10.70
N ASN A 40 7.57 5.32 -11.33
CA ASN A 40 8.00 5.40 -12.72
C ASN A 40 6.80 5.44 -13.67
N LEU A 41 5.74 4.69 -13.36
CA LEU A 41 4.49 4.70 -14.12
C LEU A 41 3.78 6.06 -14.03
N LEU A 42 3.67 6.64 -12.82
CA LEU A 42 3.06 7.96 -12.64
C LEU A 42 3.87 9.03 -13.37
N LEU A 43 5.19 9.00 -13.25
CA LEU A 43 6.10 9.92 -13.93
C LEU A 43 5.98 9.80 -15.46
N GLY A 44 6.02 8.57 -15.98
CA GLY A 44 5.94 8.26 -17.41
C GLY A 44 4.57 8.52 -18.03
N SER A 45 3.49 8.42 -17.25
CA SER A 45 2.13 8.72 -17.71
C SER A 45 1.98 10.17 -18.19
N GLY A 46 2.79 11.08 -17.64
CA GLY A 46 2.68 12.53 -17.88
C GLY A 46 1.37 13.16 -17.41
N ARG A 47 0.46 12.38 -16.80
CA ARG A 47 -0.89 12.79 -16.39
C ARG A 47 -1.02 12.97 -14.89
N TYR A 48 -0.30 12.17 -14.11
CA TYR A 48 -0.43 12.15 -12.66
C TYR A 48 0.85 12.65 -11.99
N ASN A 49 0.69 13.28 -10.81
CA ASN A 49 1.83 13.72 -10.00
C ASN A 49 2.37 12.51 -9.21
N PRO A 50 3.64 12.09 -9.36
CA PRO A 50 4.20 10.96 -8.60
C PRO A 50 4.23 11.19 -7.08
N GLU A 51 4.20 12.45 -6.60
CA GLU A 51 4.02 12.81 -5.18
C GLU A 51 2.71 12.25 -4.58
N ALA A 52 1.70 11.97 -5.43
CA ALA A 52 0.42 11.44 -5.00
C ALA A 52 0.56 10.05 -4.34
N MET A 53 1.57 9.26 -4.70
CA MET A 53 1.82 7.95 -4.07
C MET A 53 2.18 8.11 -2.59
N ALA A 54 3.12 9.01 -2.26
CA ALA A 54 3.47 9.29 -0.88
C ALA A 54 2.29 9.85 -0.07
N THR A 55 1.46 10.67 -0.71
CA THR A 55 0.25 11.23 -0.10
C THR A 55 -0.81 10.16 0.16
N LEU A 56 -1.00 9.22 -0.77
CA LEU A 56 -1.92 8.10 -0.61
C LEU A 56 -1.50 7.21 0.57
N LEU A 57 -0.24 6.77 0.60
CA LEU A 57 0.28 5.94 1.69
C LEU A 57 0.19 6.65 3.04
N GLN A 58 0.47 7.96 3.09
CA GLN A 58 0.28 8.75 4.32
C GLN A 58 -1.18 8.75 4.77
N LYS A 59 -2.14 8.96 3.86
CA LYS A 59 -3.57 8.92 4.21
C LYS A 59 -4.01 7.55 4.71
N LEU A 60 -3.53 6.47 4.09
CA LEU A 60 -3.81 5.10 4.54
C LEU A 60 -3.22 4.83 5.92
N TRP A 61 -2.01 5.32 6.18
CA TRP A 61 -1.38 5.24 7.49
C TRP A 61 -2.19 6.00 8.55
N ASP A 62 -2.57 7.25 8.25
CA ASP A 62 -3.32 8.11 9.18
C ASP A 62 -4.76 7.62 9.41
N SER A 63 -5.32 6.85 8.48
CA SER A 63 -6.68 6.30 8.58
C SER A 63 -6.77 4.98 9.37
N GLN A 64 -5.64 4.48 9.91
CA GLN A 64 -5.67 3.26 10.73
C GLN A 64 -6.41 3.51 12.05
N PRO A 65 -7.38 2.65 12.45
CA PRO A 65 -8.06 2.79 13.72
C PRO A 65 -7.07 2.78 14.89
N SER A 66 -7.08 3.83 15.71
CA SER A 66 -6.34 3.87 16.97
C SER A 66 -7.08 3.08 18.05
N GLY A 67 -7.08 1.75 17.94
CA GLY A 67 -7.76 0.87 18.89
C GLY A 67 -7.72 -0.58 18.44
N SER A 68 -7.14 -1.44 19.26
CA SER A 68 -7.16 -2.90 19.09
C SER A 68 -8.60 -3.39 19.11
N ASP A 69 -9.10 -3.85 17.97
CA ASP A 69 -10.02 -5.00 17.81
C ASP A 69 -10.44 -5.07 16.33
N GLY A 70 -9.58 -5.68 15.50
CA GLY A 70 -9.89 -5.99 14.10
C GLY A 70 -9.49 -4.93 13.06
N ALA A 71 -8.56 -4.03 13.39
CA ALA A 71 -8.10 -3.00 12.46
C ALA A 71 -7.50 -3.61 11.18
N THR A 72 -7.91 -3.07 10.03
CA THR A 72 -7.14 -3.04 8.78
C THR A 72 -5.77 -2.42 9.06
N HIS A 73 -4.86 -3.20 9.63
CA HIS A 73 -3.48 -2.85 9.78
C HIS A 73 -2.87 -2.94 8.39
N TRP A 74 -2.80 -1.82 7.69
CA TRP A 74 -2.09 -1.73 6.41
C TRP A 74 -0.67 -2.30 6.54
N GLU A 75 -0.05 -2.11 7.69
CA GLU A 75 1.26 -2.66 8.04
C GLU A 75 1.30 -4.19 8.14
N SER A 76 0.15 -4.86 8.33
CA SER A 76 0.07 -6.32 8.42
C SER A 76 0.22 -7.01 7.07
N THR A 77 -0.29 -6.41 5.99
CA THR A 77 -0.16 -6.94 4.63
C THR A 77 0.92 -6.21 3.82
N HIS A 78 1.15 -4.93 4.12
CA HIS A 78 2.11 -4.05 3.47
C HIS A 78 3.12 -3.48 4.50
N PRO A 79 4.15 -4.24 4.89
CA PRO A 79 5.07 -3.82 5.95
C PRO A 79 6.01 -2.68 5.54
N GLY A 80 6.50 -1.94 6.52
CA GLY A 80 7.45 -0.84 6.35
C GLY A 80 6.83 0.44 5.79
N THR A 81 5.52 0.66 5.97
CA THR A 81 4.79 1.76 5.33
C THR A 81 5.40 3.13 5.67
N LEU A 82 5.77 3.38 6.93
CA LEU A 82 6.39 4.66 7.33
C LEU A 82 7.75 4.89 6.65
N ASP A 83 8.58 3.86 6.54
CA ASP A 83 9.89 3.97 5.89
C ASP A 83 9.75 4.20 4.38
N ARG A 84 8.76 3.57 3.76
CA ARG A 84 8.41 3.75 2.34
C ARG A 84 7.87 5.16 2.06
N ILE A 85 7.00 5.69 2.91
CA ILE A 85 6.54 7.09 2.84
C ILE A 85 7.74 8.04 2.89
N LYS A 86 8.68 7.82 3.82
CA LYS A 86 9.90 8.64 3.91
C LYS A 86 10.76 8.54 2.65
N ALA A 87 10.93 7.34 2.11
CA ALA A 87 11.69 7.12 0.88
C ALA A 87 11.07 7.85 -0.33
N LEU A 88 9.76 7.76 -0.51
CA LEU A 88 9.04 8.46 -1.57
C LEU A 88 9.08 9.99 -1.42
N LYS A 89 8.94 10.51 -0.19
CA LYS A 89 9.10 11.95 0.09
C LYS A 89 10.52 12.42 -0.22
N LYS A 90 11.55 11.66 0.18
CA LYS A 90 12.94 11.95 -0.14
C LYS A 90 13.15 12.00 -1.66
N ARG A 91 12.66 11.00 -2.40
CA ARG A 91 12.76 10.96 -3.86
C ARG A 91 12.08 12.16 -4.53
N TRP A 92 10.96 12.62 -3.99
CA TRP A 92 10.32 13.86 -4.44
C TRP A 92 11.19 15.09 -4.18
N ASP A 93 11.80 15.18 -3.00
CA ASP A 93 12.64 16.32 -2.64
C ASP A 93 13.96 16.38 -3.42
N GLU A 94 14.43 15.25 -3.94
CA GLU A 94 15.58 15.17 -4.85
C GLU A 94 15.28 15.77 -6.24
N LEU A 95 14.00 15.93 -6.63
CA LEU A 95 13.64 16.62 -7.86
C LEU A 95 13.87 18.13 -7.74
N SER A 96 14.37 18.74 -8.82
CA SER A 96 14.56 20.18 -8.87
C SER A 96 13.23 20.93 -8.67
N PRO A 97 13.25 22.17 -8.14
CA PRO A 97 12.03 22.97 -7.99
C PRO A 97 11.25 23.15 -9.30
N LYS A 98 11.95 23.18 -10.45
CA LYS A 98 11.34 23.27 -11.78
C LYS A 98 10.58 21.99 -12.13
N GLU A 99 11.19 20.82 -11.90
CA GLU A 99 10.55 19.52 -12.15
C GLU A 99 9.31 19.34 -11.28
N ARG A 100 9.42 19.60 -9.98
CA ARG A 100 8.28 19.53 -9.04
C ARG A 100 7.13 20.44 -9.46
N ARG A 101 7.43 21.68 -9.87
CA ARG A 101 6.42 22.63 -10.36
C ARG A 101 5.72 22.11 -11.62
N THR A 102 6.48 21.56 -12.57
CA THR A 102 5.92 20.99 -13.80
C THR A 102 5.01 19.81 -13.50
N LEU A 103 5.44 18.88 -12.63
CA LEU A 103 4.67 17.70 -12.26
C LEU A 103 3.38 18.05 -11.50
N ARG A 104 3.42 19.04 -10.59
CA ARG A 104 2.22 19.53 -9.91
C ARG A 104 1.22 20.17 -10.88
N ARG A 105 1.68 20.99 -11.82
CA ARG A 105 0.80 21.62 -12.85
C ARG A 105 0.14 20.59 -13.75
N ARG A 106 0.85 19.50 -14.10
CA ARG A 106 0.27 18.40 -14.89
C ARG A 106 -0.92 17.75 -14.19
N GLY A 107 -0.82 17.55 -12.87
CA GLY A 107 -1.92 16.99 -12.07
C GLY A 107 -3.10 17.94 -11.85
N SER A 108 -2.88 19.27 -11.82
CA SER A 108 -3.93 20.26 -11.51
C SER A 108 -4.74 20.76 -12.72
N ASN A 109 -4.27 20.58 -13.95
CA ASN A 109 -4.84 21.27 -15.11
C ASN A 109 -6.16 20.68 -15.66
N ARG A 110 -6.84 19.78 -14.94
CA ARG A 110 -8.12 19.15 -15.35
C ARG A 110 -9.01 18.73 -14.16
N GLY A 111 -9.29 19.66 -13.25
CA GLY A 111 -10.40 19.58 -12.30
C GLY A 111 -11.61 20.34 -12.82
#